data_AF-A0A135I5S6-F1
#
_entry.id   AF-A0A135I5S6-F1
#
_cell.length_a   1.000
_cell.length_b   1.000
_cell.length_c   1.000
_cell.angle_alpha   90.00
_cell.angle_beta   90.00
_cell.angle_gamma   90.00
#
_symmetry.space_group_name_H-M   'P 1'
#
loop_
_entity.id
_entity.type
_entity.pdbx_description
1 polymer ?
#
loop_
_entity_poly.entity_id
_entity_poly.type
_entity_poly.pdbx_seq_one_letter_code
_entity_poly.pdbx_strand_id
1 'polypeptide(L)'
;MLIMKDKLLLGKVLEYKEITSIESKELDVICLLINLLSLRTKKISNLERGILIDHIIMLLSLELNFCRRMKLFDAEVLLMNIMDELSG
;
A
#
# COMPACT_ATOMS: atom_id res chain seq x y z
N MET A 1 -16.08 8.32 -5.76
CA MET A 1 -15.54 7.02 -6.19
C MET A 1 -14.13 6.76 -5.66
N LEU A 2 -13.22 7.75 -5.66
CA LEU A 2 -11.83 7.62 -5.16
C LEU A 2 -11.70 7.11 -3.70
N ILE A 3 -12.49 7.64 -2.76
CA ILE A 3 -12.41 7.27 -1.33
C ILE A 3 -12.73 5.79 -1.05
N MET A 4 -13.59 5.17 -1.87
CA MET A 4 -13.88 3.74 -1.73
C MET A 4 -12.71 2.87 -2.18
N LYS A 5 -11.92 3.33 -3.18
CA LYS A 5 -10.69 2.65 -3.59
C LYS A 5 -9.64 2.71 -2.47
N ASP A 6 -9.44 3.85 -1.84
CA ASP A 6 -8.41 4.01 -0.79
C ASP A 6 -8.67 3.11 0.44
N LYS A 7 -9.94 2.98 0.84
CA LYS A 7 -10.33 2.08 1.95
C LYS A 7 -10.16 0.60 1.58
N LEU A 8 -10.44 0.23 0.33
CA LEU A 8 -10.20 -1.12 -0.16
C LEU A 8 -8.70 -1.44 -0.16
N LEU A 9 -7.88 -0.47 -0.57
CA LEU A 9 -6.43 -0.59 -0.60
C LEU A 9 -5.85 -0.80 0.80
N LEU A 10 -6.35 -0.04 1.79
CA LEU A 10 -5.97 -0.25 3.19
C LEU A 10 -6.34 -1.66 3.68
N GLY A 11 -7.53 -2.15 3.32
CA GLY A 11 -7.96 -3.51 3.67
C GLY A 11 -6.99 -4.58 3.17
N LYS A 12 -6.53 -4.47 1.92
CA LYS A 12 -5.57 -5.41 1.32
C LYS A 12 -4.18 -5.34 1.97
N VAL A 13 -3.72 -4.14 2.35
CA VAL A 13 -2.45 -4.00 3.08
C VAL A 13 -2.54 -4.61 4.49
N LEU A 14 -3.70 -4.50 5.15
CA LEU A 14 -3.93 -5.15 6.44
C LEU A 14 -4.01 -6.68 6.30
N GLU A 15 -4.66 -7.18 5.26
CA GLU A 15 -4.66 -8.61 4.93
C GLU A 15 -3.23 -9.14 4.71
N TYR A 16 -2.39 -8.40 3.99
CA TYR A 16 -0.97 -8.74 3.85
C TYR A 16 -0.26 -8.84 5.22
N LYS A 17 -0.50 -7.88 6.12
CA LYS A 17 0.08 -7.88 7.47
C LYS A 17 -0.37 -9.10 8.28
N GLU A 18 -1.63 -9.52 8.15
CA GLU A 18 -2.15 -10.71 8.81
C GLU A 18 -1.53 -12.00 8.28
N ILE A 19 -1.47 -12.16 6.94
CA ILE A 19 -0.91 -13.37 6.30
C ILE A 19 0.56 -13.54 6.65
N THR A 20 1.31 -12.45 6.66
CA THR A 20 2.76 -12.50 6.93
C THR A 20 3.08 -12.56 8.43
N SER A 21 2.20 -12.03 9.29
CA SER A 21 2.46 -11.87 10.73
C SER A 21 3.75 -11.11 11.03
N ILE A 22 4.10 -10.14 10.18
CA ILE A 22 5.34 -9.36 10.27
C ILE A 22 5.09 -7.99 10.87
N GLU A 23 5.98 -7.58 11.77
CA GLU A 23 6.16 -6.19 12.15
C GLU A 23 7.13 -5.52 11.18
N SER A 24 6.62 -4.62 10.35
CA SER A 24 7.40 -3.85 9.38
C SER A 24 7.09 -2.37 9.54
N LYS A 25 8.15 -1.57 9.65
CA LYS A 25 8.03 -0.10 9.73
C LYS A 25 7.54 0.46 8.40
N GLU A 26 7.97 -0.14 7.30
CA GLU A 26 7.56 0.18 5.94
C GLU A 26 6.04 -0.02 5.78
N LEU A 27 5.49 -1.11 6.31
CA LEU A 27 4.03 -1.36 6.32
C LEU A 27 3.25 -0.34 7.14
N ASP A 28 3.77 0.03 8.31
CA ASP A 28 3.12 1.03 9.15
C ASP A 28 3.10 2.40 8.44
N VAL A 29 4.19 2.76 7.73
CA VAL A 29 4.25 3.96 6.89
C VAL A 29 3.27 3.87 5.72
N ILE A 30 3.19 2.73 5.01
CA ILE A 30 2.22 2.52 3.92
C ILE A 30 0.80 2.75 4.42
N CYS A 31 0.43 2.17 5.57
CA CYS A 31 -0.90 2.35 6.16
C CYS A 31 -1.19 3.84 6.46
N LEU A 32 -0.21 4.58 6.98
CA LEU A 32 -0.36 6.02 7.24
C LEU A 32 -0.56 6.82 5.95
N LEU A 33 0.19 6.52 4.89
CA LEU A 33 0.10 7.21 3.60
C LEU A 33 -1.25 6.95 2.92
N ILE A 34 -1.74 5.71 2.94
CA ILE A 34 -3.07 5.36 2.40
C ILE A 34 -4.18 6.08 3.19
N ASN A 35 -4.06 6.11 4.52
CA ASN A 35 -4.99 6.86 5.35
C ASN A 35 -4.97 8.35 4.98
N LEU A 36 -3.79 8.93 4.77
CA LEU A 36 -3.62 10.32 4.32
C LEU A 36 -4.32 10.59 2.98
N LEU A 37 -4.20 9.68 2.00
CA LEU A 37 -4.89 9.77 0.71
C LEU A 37 -6.42 9.76 0.86
N SER A 38 -6.92 8.96 1.81
CA SER A 38 -8.35 8.81 2.10
C SER A 38 -8.96 10.02 2.83
N LEU A 39 -8.14 10.90 3.42
CA LEU A 39 -8.61 12.10 4.10
C LEU A 39 -9.22 13.07 3.09
N ARG A 40 -10.47 13.45 3.36
CA ARG A 40 -11.26 14.35 2.50
C ARG A 40 -10.87 15.83 2.64
N THR A 41 -9.71 16.11 3.24
CA THR A 41 -9.26 17.48 3.49
C THR A 41 -8.91 18.13 2.14
N LYS A 42 -9.45 19.32 1.88
CA LYS A 42 -9.26 20.10 0.63
C LYS A 42 -7.80 20.53 0.36
N LYS A 43 -6.81 19.94 1.03
CA LYS A 43 -5.42 20.41 1.06
C LYS A 43 -4.45 19.57 0.22
N ILE A 44 -4.82 18.36 -0.20
CA ILE A 44 -3.93 17.52 -1.03
C ILE A 44 -4.30 17.71 -2.50
N SER A 45 -3.41 18.36 -3.23
CA SER A 45 -3.47 18.52 -4.69
C SER A 45 -3.27 17.19 -5.41
N ASN A 46 -3.60 17.16 -6.71
CA ASN A 46 -3.36 15.96 -7.53
C ASN A 46 -1.86 15.63 -7.66
N LEU A 47 -0.99 16.65 -7.67
CA LEU A 47 0.46 16.46 -7.68
C LEU A 47 0.93 15.79 -6.39
N GLU A 48 0.51 16.30 -5.23
CA GLU A 48 0.84 15.70 -3.93
C GLU A 48 0.29 14.29 -3.79
N ARG A 49 -0.91 14.01 -4.33
CA ARG A 49 -1.45 12.65 -4.41
C ARG A 49 -0.57 11.73 -5.24
N GLY A 50 -0.11 12.16 -6.42
CA GLY A 50 0.80 11.38 -7.24
C GLY A 50 2.09 11.05 -6.50
N ILE A 51 2.69 12.06 -5.86
CA ILE A 51 3.89 11.87 -5.04
C ILE A 51 3.64 10.86 -3.91
N LEU A 52 2.51 10.94 -3.21
CA LEU A 52 2.17 9.97 -2.15
C LEU A 52 2.01 8.55 -2.70
N ILE A 53 1.38 8.39 -3.86
CA ILE A 53 1.24 7.09 -4.53
C ILE A 53 2.60 6.52 -4.90
N ASP A 54 3.49 7.33 -5.47
CA ASP A 54 4.86 6.90 -5.84
C ASP A 54 5.64 6.41 -4.60
N HIS A 55 5.50 7.10 -3.47
CA HIS A 55 6.11 6.65 -2.21
C HIS A 55 5.53 5.33 -1.70
N ILE A 56 4.20 5.14 -1.82
CA ILE A 56 3.56 3.86 -1.46
C ILE A 56 4.10 2.73 -2.35
N ILE A 57 4.21 2.94 -3.67
CA ILE A 57 4.73 1.95 -4.62
C ILE A 57 6.20 1.60 -4.28
N MET A 58 7.02 2.59 -3.96
CA MET A 58 8.40 2.38 -3.54
C MET A 58 8.48 1.50 -2.27
N LEU A 59 7.67 1.79 -1.25
CA LEU A 59 7.64 0.99 -0.01
C LEU A 59 7.11 -0.42 -0.24
N LEU A 60 6.05 -0.58 -1.04
CA LEU A 60 5.51 -1.90 -1.42
C LEU A 60 6.55 -2.75 -2.17
N SER A 61 7.43 -2.11 -2.95
CA SER A 61 8.53 -2.81 -3.64
C SER A 61 9.56 -3.40 -2.66
N LEU A 62 9.78 -2.75 -1.51
CA LEU A 62 10.65 -3.29 -0.45
C LEU A 62 10.02 -4.53 0.20
N GLU A 63 8.72 -4.47 0.48
CA GLU A 63 7.93 -5.60 0.99
C GLU A 63 7.90 -6.76 0.00
N LEU A 64 7.73 -6.47 -1.30
CA LEU A 64 7.75 -7.49 -2.35
C LEU A 64 9.10 -8.23 -2.40
N ASN A 65 10.20 -7.48 -2.29
CA ASN A 65 11.54 -8.08 -2.20
C ASN A 65 11.74 -8.88 -0.92
N PHE A 66 11.10 -8.48 0.18
CA PHE A 66 11.06 -9.29 1.40
C PHE A 66 10.31 -10.60 1.17
N CYS A 67 9.10 -10.58 0.61
CA CYS A 67 8.30 -11.78 0.32
C CYS A 67 9.05 -12.77 -0.57
N ARG A 68 9.69 -12.27 -1.63
CA ARG A 68 10.50 -13.08 -2.54
C ARG A 68 11.66 -13.77 -1.82
N ARG A 69 12.35 -13.07 -0.94
CA ARG A 69 13.47 -13.64 -0.15
C ARG A 69 12.97 -14.70 0.83
N MET A 70 11.81 -14.48 1.44
CA MET A 70 11.21 -15.42 2.39
C MET A 70 10.34 -16.51 1.75
N LYS A 71 10.18 -16.50 0.42
CA LYS A 71 9.31 -17.42 -0.34
C LYS A 71 7.84 -17.39 0.11
N LEU A 72 7.33 -16.21 0.45
CA LEU A 72 5.95 -15.97 0.84
C LEU A 72 5.09 -15.67 -0.40
N PHE A 73 4.78 -16.71 -1.19
CA PHE A 73 4.15 -16.56 -2.50
C PHE A 73 2.77 -15.90 -2.48
N ASP A 74 1.90 -16.29 -1.54
CA ASP A 74 0.55 -15.73 -1.44
C ASP A 74 0.60 -14.22 -1.10
N ALA A 75 1.50 -13.87 -0.18
CA ALA A 75 1.73 -12.48 0.21
C ALA A 75 2.34 -11.66 -0.94
N GLU A 76 3.24 -12.27 -1.73
CA GLU A 76 3.82 -11.65 -2.92
C GLU A 76 2.74 -11.32 -3.97
N VAL A 77 1.83 -12.26 -4.26
CA VAL A 77 0.73 -12.07 -5.20
C VAL A 77 -0.20 -10.95 -4.72
N LEU A 78 -0.52 -10.92 -3.44
CA LEU A 78 -1.34 -9.86 -2.85
C LEU A 78 -0.69 -8.47 -3.03
N LEU A 79 0.61 -8.34 -2.76
CA LEU A 79 1.33 -7.08 -2.96
C LEU A 79 1.36 -6.63 -4.43
N MET A 80 1.59 -7.55 -5.38
CA MET A 80 1.54 -7.21 -6.80
C MET A 80 0.18 -6.66 -7.21
N ASN A 81 -0.91 -7.28 -6.76
CA ASN A 81 -2.27 -6.81 -7.04
C ASN A 81 -2.52 -5.39 -6.48
N ILE A 82 -1.97 -5.06 -5.31
CA ILE A 82 -2.07 -3.71 -4.73
C ILE A 82 -1.31 -2.71 -5.60
N MET A 83 -0.09 -3.05 -6.05
CA MET A 83 0.73 -2.19 -6.89
C MET A 83 0.10 -1.92 -8.25
N ASP A 84 -0.52 -2.93 -8.87
CA ASP A 84 -1.24 -2.78 -10.14
C ASP A 84 -2.44 -1.83 -9.99
N GLU A 85 -3.19 -1.93 -8.88
CA GLU A 85 -4.32 -1.05 -8.58
C GLU A 85 -3.92 0.40 -8.29
N LEU A 86 -2.71 0.63 -7.80
CA LEU A 86 -2.16 1.98 -7.59
C LEU A 86 -1.61 2.60 -8.88
N SER A 87 -1.19 1.77 -9.83
CA SER A 87 -0.58 2.19 -11.09
C SER A 87 -1.61 2.47 -12.21
N GLY A 88 -2.86 2.07 -12.02
CA GLY A 88 -3.98 2.21 -12.99
C GLY A 88 -5.10 3.16 -12.55
#